data_AF-A0A963IQQ3-F1
#
_entry.id   AF-A0A963IQQ3-F1
#
_cell.length_a   1.000
_cell.length_b   1.000
_cell.length_c   1.000
_cell.angle_alpha   90.00
_cell.angle_beta   90.00
_cell.angle_gamma   90.00
#
_symmetry.space_group_name_H-M   'P 1'
#
loop_
_entity.id
_entity.type
_entity.pdbx_description
1 polymer ?
#
loop_
_entity_poly.entity_id
_entity_poly.type
_entity_poly.pdbx_seq_one_letter_code
_entity_poly.pdbx_strand_id
1 'polypeptide(L)'
;RETCDYMLREMRDGEGAFYSATDADSEGDEGRFFVWTGDEIRRELDALGNHETTRLFLEHYDVRANGNWEGRTVLNVPRPDEARWAALAEARARLHEVRKRRVAPLRDDKILAAWNGLTISGLAVAGRILDEPRYLAAAAQAADFVLTHLRNADGELQRSFKDGQARHAAFLDDHAFLTAGLIDLYEASFDPRWLAEALSLAETGERLFADPAGGWYMSSTRHETLIAREKPAYDGAEPSGTSVALMNALRLGVFTGDDRWRQLAERGLRAHAETLRERPIAMTEALLALDFLADTPLEIAVVWPDGAEDAAAPLLSVLRRSYLPSRAIAAGPESAMETLGRTVSFVRGKVSQAGRPTAYVCRRGRCDLPVTDAAAFEAQLRRETC
;
A
#
# COMPACT_ATOMS: atom_id res chain seq x y z
N ARG A 1 -10.26 -6.10 -4.27
CA ARG A 1 -10.12 -7.13 -5.33
C ARG A 1 -10.28 -6.52 -6.73
N GLU A 2 -11.45 -5.98 -7.08
CA GLU A 2 -11.69 -5.43 -8.44
C GLU A 2 -10.74 -4.30 -8.83
N THR A 3 -10.42 -3.38 -7.91
CA THR A 3 -9.41 -2.34 -8.13
C THR A 3 -8.03 -2.92 -8.45
N CYS A 4 -7.59 -3.93 -7.70
CA CYS A 4 -6.33 -4.63 -7.97
C CYS A 4 -6.36 -5.34 -9.33
N ASP A 5 -7.49 -5.96 -9.68
CA ASP A 5 -7.67 -6.63 -10.97
C ASP A 5 -7.66 -5.64 -12.14
N TYR A 6 -8.19 -4.43 -11.95
CA TYR A 6 -8.06 -3.34 -12.90
C TYR A 6 -6.59 -2.93 -13.07
N MET A 7 -5.85 -2.75 -11.96
CA MET A 7 -4.43 -2.41 -12.04
C MET A 7 -3.65 -3.45 -12.85
N LEU A 8 -3.83 -4.75 -12.57
CA LEU A 8 -3.14 -5.83 -13.29
C LEU A 8 -3.52 -5.93 -14.77
N ARG A 9 -4.79 -5.65 -15.10
CA ARG A 9 -5.32 -5.85 -16.45
C ARG A 9 -5.10 -4.67 -17.37
N GLU A 10 -5.28 -3.45 -16.86
CA GLU A 10 -5.41 -2.24 -17.68
C GLU A 10 -4.24 -1.26 -17.47
N MET A 11 -3.64 -1.24 -16.27
CA MET A 11 -2.58 -0.30 -15.93
C MET A 11 -1.18 -0.91 -15.94
N ARG A 12 -1.06 -2.22 -16.07
CA ARG A 12 0.23 -2.90 -16.07
C ARG A 12 0.90 -2.86 -17.44
N ASP A 13 2.19 -2.58 -17.47
CA ASP A 13 3.02 -2.64 -18.67
C ASP A 13 3.50 -4.07 -18.98
N GLY A 14 4.27 -4.22 -20.06
CA GLY A 14 4.79 -5.53 -20.48
C GLY A 14 5.93 -6.07 -19.60
N GLU A 15 6.62 -5.20 -18.85
CA GLU A 15 7.78 -5.56 -18.02
C GLU A 15 7.43 -5.73 -16.53
N GLY A 16 6.21 -5.35 -16.13
CA GLY A 16 5.61 -5.66 -14.85
C GLY A 16 5.28 -4.45 -13.97
N ALA A 17 5.70 -3.25 -14.35
CA ALA A 17 5.38 -1.97 -13.70
C ALA A 17 4.02 -1.43 -14.12
N PHE A 18 3.62 -0.30 -13.55
CA PHE A 18 2.32 0.32 -13.76
C PHE A 18 2.43 1.71 -14.41
N TYR A 19 1.59 1.91 -15.41
CA TYR A 19 1.35 3.16 -16.07
C TYR A 19 0.71 4.18 -15.13
N SER A 20 0.92 5.45 -15.46
CA SER A 20 0.63 6.55 -14.56
C SER A 20 -0.87 6.86 -14.46
N ALA A 21 -1.54 7.05 -15.58
CA ALA A 21 -2.95 7.47 -15.57
C ALA A 21 -3.73 6.94 -16.77
N THR A 22 -5.04 6.97 -16.60
CA THR A 22 -6.00 6.87 -17.69
C THR A 22 -6.76 8.18 -17.74
N ASP A 23 -6.99 8.73 -18.93
CA ASP A 23 -7.76 9.94 -19.13
C ASP A 23 -9.19 9.75 -18.61
N ALA A 24 -9.76 10.83 -18.08
CA ALA A 24 -11.17 10.86 -17.72
C ALA A 24 -12.03 10.89 -19.00
N ASP A 25 -11.54 11.52 -20.07
CA ASP A 25 -12.29 11.70 -21.31
C ASP A 25 -12.19 10.50 -22.25
N SER A 26 -13.33 10.17 -22.87
CA SER A 26 -13.39 9.30 -24.03
C SER A 26 -14.38 9.86 -25.04
N GLU A 27 -13.98 9.92 -26.31
CA GLU A 27 -14.76 10.53 -27.39
C GLU A 27 -15.14 12.01 -27.15
N GLY A 28 -14.37 12.73 -26.33
CA GLY A 28 -14.62 14.14 -25.99
C GLY A 28 -15.66 14.36 -24.89
N ASP A 29 -16.12 13.28 -24.23
CA ASP A 29 -17.04 13.32 -23.11
C ASP A 29 -16.39 12.71 -21.84
N GLU A 30 -16.42 13.44 -20.73
CA GLU A 30 -15.86 13.01 -19.44
C GLU A 30 -16.57 11.76 -18.90
N GLY A 31 -15.79 10.74 -18.54
CA GLY A 31 -16.26 9.52 -17.92
C GLY A 31 -17.08 8.60 -18.82
N ARG A 32 -17.28 8.93 -20.11
CA ARG A 32 -18.17 8.20 -21.05
C ARG A 32 -17.91 6.70 -21.12
N PHE A 33 -16.65 6.31 -21.03
CA PHE A 33 -16.26 4.89 -20.99
C PHE A 33 -16.80 4.17 -19.74
N PHE A 34 -16.86 4.85 -18.59
CA PHE A 34 -17.17 4.27 -17.28
C PHE A 34 -18.64 4.40 -16.85
N VAL A 35 -19.35 5.42 -17.34
CA VAL A 35 -20.73 5.72 -16.92
C VAL A 35 -21.79 4.89 -17.66
N TRP A 36 -22.95 4.72 -17.02
CA TRP A 36 -24.07 3.92 -17.52
C TRP A 36 -25.40 4.64 -17.39
N THR A 37 -26.33 4.40 -18.31
CA THR A 37 -27.74 4.69 -18.08
C THR A 37 -28.44 3.48 -17.45
N GLY A 38 -29.51 3.73 -16.68
CA GLY A 38 -30.31 2.64 -16.12
C GLY A 38 -30.94 1.74 -17.19
N ASP A 39 -31.29 2.30 -18.35
CA ASP A 39 -31.87 1.55 -19.47
C ASP A 39 -30.85 0.66 -20.18
N GLU A 40 -29.61 1.11 -20.32
CA GLU A 40 -28.52 0.25 -20.80
C GLU A 40 -28.32 -0.95 -19.88
N ILE A 41 -28.25 -0.73 -18.56
CA ILE A 41 -28.07 -1.81 -17.58
C ILE A 41 -29.25 -2.79 -17.67
N ARG A 42 -30.50 -2.29 -17.66
CA ARG A 42 -31.69 -3.13 -17.80
C ARG A 42 -31.63 -3.97 -19.06
N ARG A 43 -31.38 -3.35 -20.21
CA ARG A 43 -31.31 -4.05 -21.50
C ARG A 43 -30.26 -5.17 -21.50
N GLU A 44 -29.06 -4.90 -21.00
CA GLU A 44 -27.96 -5.87 -21.04
C GLU A 44 -28.12 -7.01 -20.03
N LEU A 45 -28.73 -6.74 -18.86
CA LEU A 45 -28.93 -7.75 -17.81
C LEU A 45 -30.24 -8.54 -17.98
N ASP A 46 -31.32 -7.90 -18.43
CA ASP A 46 -32.59 -8.60 -18.71
C ASP A 46 -32.43 -9.59 -19.88
N ALA A 47 -31.48 -9.34 -20.79
CA ALA A 47 -31.10 -10.29 -21.84
C ALA A 47 -30.53 -11.62 -21.29
N LEU A 48 -30.11 -11.67 -20.02
CA LEU A 48 -29.72 -12.90 -19.33
C LEU A 48 -30.92 -13.70 -18.80
N GLY A 49 -32.16 -13.17 -18.96
CA GLY A 49 -33.40 -13.82 -18.53
C GLY A 49 -33.66 -13.73 -17.03
N ASN A 50 -32.97 -12.86 -16.30
CA ASN A 50 -33.06 -12.75 -14.84
C ASN A 50 -33.34 -11.31 -14.39
N HIS A 51 -34.62 -10.92 -14.41
CA HIS A 51 -35.08 -9.60 -13.97
C HIS A 51 -34.79 -9.31 -12.49
N GLU A 52 -34.72 -10.34 -11.65
CA GLU A 52 -34.38 -10.15 -10.23
C GLU A 52 -32.92 -9.75 -10.07
N THR A 53 -32.00 -10.35 -10.83
CA THR A 53 -30.59 -9.90 -10.89
C THR A 53 -30.48 -8.46 -11.37
N THR A 54 -31.23 -8.05 -12.39
CA THR A 54 -31.26 -6.65 -12.84
C THR A 54 -31.72 -5.73 -11.71
N ARG A 55 -32.83 -6.05 -11.03
CA ARG A 55 -33.36 -5.25 -9.91
C ARG A 55 -32.32 -5.12 -8.78
N LEU A 56 -31.73 -6.24 -8.37
CA LEU A 56 -30.69 -6.29 -7.35
C LEU A 56 -29.45 -5.49 -7.74
N PHE A 57 -29.03 -5.54 -9.01
CA PHE A 57 -27.89 -4.78 -9.51
C PHE A 57 -28.13 -3.27 -9.41
N LEU A 58 -29.29 -2.80 -9.89
CA LEU A 58 -29.65 -1.38 -9.84
C LEU A 58 -29.70 -0.86 -8.39
N GLU A 59 -30.24 -1.67 -7.47
CA GLU A 59 -30.31 -1.35 -6.03
C GLU A 59 -28.91 -1.33 -5.38
N HIS A 60 -28.06 -2.31 -5.71
CA HIS A 60 -26.73 -2.42 -5.12
C HIS A 60 -25.80 -1.28 -5.54
N TYR A 61 -25.88 -0.86 -6.80
CA TYR A 61 -25.01 0.16 -7.39
C TYR A 61 -25.61 1.59 -7.40
N ASP A 62 -26.68 1.82 -6.63
CA ASP A 62 -27.39 3.10 -6.52
C ASP A 62 -27.73 3.72 -7.89
N VAL A 63 -28.25 2.91 -8.81
CA VAL A 63 -28.62 3.36 -10.14
C VAL A 63 -29.99 4.05 -10.10
N ARG A 64 -29.97 5.37 -10.28
CA ARG A 64 -31.17 6.21 -10.26
C ARG A 64 -31.67 6.52 -11.67
N ALA A 65 -32.95 6.86 -11.80
CA ALA A 65 -33.57 7.17 -13.10
C ALA A 65 -32.84 8.32 -13.85
N ASN A 66 -32.42 9.36 -13.12
CA ASN A 66 -31.68 10.50 -13.68
C ASN A 66 -30.15 10.36 -13.53
N GLY A 67 -29.67 9.21 -13.05
CA GLY A 67 -28.27 9.01 -12.71
C GLY A 67 -27.77 9.83 -11.52
N ASN A 68 -26.44 9.87 -11.35
CA ASN A 68 -25.71 10.64 -10.33
C ASN A 68 -24.59 11.53 -10.92
N TRP A 69 -24.41 11.50 -12.24
CA TRP A 69 -23.41 12.26 -12.98
C TRP A 69 -23.92 12.56 -14.40
N GLU A 70 -24.19 13.84 -14.70
CA GLU A 70 -24.58 14.31 -16.05
C GLU A 70 -25.69 13.48 -16.75
N GLY A 71 -26.73 13.10 -16.01
CA GLY A 71 -27.84 12.28 -16.54
C GLY A 71 -27.51 10.78 -16.69
N ARG A 72 -26.31 10.37 -16.28
CA ARG A 72 -25.80 8.99 -16.28
C ARG A 72 -25.34 8.60 -14.87
N THR A 73 -24.93 7.36 -14.70
CA THR A 73 -24.56 6.78 -13.41
C THR A 73 -23.09 6.36 -13.42
N VAL A 74 -22.31 6.94 -12.52
CA VAL A 74 -21.10 6.31 -11.98
C VAL A 74 -21.55 5.27 -10.96
N LEU A 75 -21.34 3.99 -11.28
CA LEU A 75 -21.74 2.89 -10.40
C LEU A 75 -21.04 3.05 -9.05
N ASN A 76 -21.82 3.13 -7.97
CA ASN A 76 -21.30 3.32 -6.61
C ASN A 76 -21.99 2.36 -5.65
N VAL A 77 -21.28 1.84 -4.65
CA VAL A 77 -21.84 0.93 -3.65
C VAL A 77 -21.92 1.69 -2.32
N PRO A 78 -23.04 2.37 -2.02
CA PRO A 78 -23.14 3.21 -0.82
C PRO A 78 -23.19 2.37 0.46
N ARG A 79 -23.62 1.11 0.35
CA ARG A 79 -23.69 0.14 1.44
C ARG A 79 -23.06 -1.17 0.98
N PRO A 80 -21.81 -1.48 1.38
CA PRO A 80 -21.17 -2.74 1.07
C PRO A 80 -21.98 -3.93 1.57
N ASP A 81 -22.13 -4.96 0.73
CA ASP A 81 -22.77 -6.23 1.05
C ASP A 81 -22.06 -7.33 0.26
N GLU A 82 -21.28 -8.17 0.95
CA GLU A 82 -20.44 -9.19 0.30
C GLU A 82 -21.26 -10.29 -0.36
N ALA A 83 -22.38 -10.70 0.25
CA ALA A 83 -23.23 -11.75 -0.29
C ALA A 83 -23.91 -11.26 -1.59
N ARG A 84 -24.41 -10.02 -1.58
CA ARG A 84 -24.97 -9.38 -2.77
C ARG A 84 -23.90 -9.12 -3.82
N TRP A 85 -22.71 -8.68 -3.43
CA TRP A 85 -21.59 -8.51 -4.35
C TRP A 85 -21.24 -9.83 -5.04
N ALA A 86 -21.16 -10.95 -4.30
CA ALA A 86 -20.89 -12.27 -4.88
C ALA A 86 -22.00 -12.72 -5.85
N ALA A 87 -23.27 -12.53 -5.48
CA ALA A 87 -24.41 -12.88 -6.33
C ALA A 87 -24.47 -12.11 -7.66
N LEU A 88 -23.89 -10.89 -7.70
CA LEU A 88 -23.88 -10.02 -8.87
C LEU A 88 -22.65 -10.20 -9.78
N ALA A 89 -21.82 -11.22 -9.56
CA ALA A 89 -20.58 -11.44 -10.33
C ALA A 89 -20.83 -11.60 -11.84
N GLU A 90 -21.84 -12.38 -12.24
CA GLU A 90 -22.18 -12.58 -13.66
C GLU A 90 -22.65 -11.27 -14.32
N ALA A 91 -23.48 -10.49 -13.62
CA ALA A 91 -23.94 -9.19 -14.10
C ALA A 91 -22.77 -8.21 -14.32
N ARG A 92 -21.82 -8.16 -13.38
CA ARG A 92 -20.59 -7.36 -13.55
C ARG A 92 -19.76 -7.82 -14.74
N ALA A 93 -19.57 -9.13 -14.90
CA ALA A 93 -18.82 -9.68 -16.04
C ALA A 93 -19.49 -9.33 -17.37
N ARG A 94 -20.82 -9.44 -17.46
CA ARG A 94 -21.60 -9.05 -18.63
C ARG A 94 -21.42 -7.58 -18.99
N LEU A 95 -21.59 -6.68 -18.01
CA LEU A 95 -21.43 -5.24 -18.23
C LEU A 95 -19.98 -4.86 -18.56
N HIS A 96 -18.99 -5.57 -18.01
CA HIS A 96 -17.59 -5.38 -18.38
C HIS A 96 -17.34 -5.71 -19.86
N GLU A 97 -17.88 -6.81 -20.37
CA GLU A 97 -17.76 -7.19 -21.79
C GLU A 97 -18.48 -6.22 -22.73
N VAL A 98 -19.57 -5.61 -22.28
CA VAL A 98 -20.21 -4.52 -23.02
C VAL A 98 -19.33 -3.27 -23.02
N ARG A 99 -18.76 -2.90 -21.87
CA ARG A 99 -17.88 -1.73 -21.74
C ARG A 99 -16.64 -1.82 -22.63
N LYS A 100 -16.04 -3.01 -22.76
CA LYS A 100 -14.88 -3.27 -23.63
C LYS A 100 -15.09 -2.92 -25.10
N ARG A 101 -16.35 -2.80 -25.55
CA ARG A 101 -16.69 -2.42 -26.93
C ARG A 101 -16.73 -0.91 -27.13
N ARG A 102 -16.67 -0.13 -26.06
CA ARG A 102 -16.61 1.34 -26.11
C ARG A 102 -15.18 1.78 -26.45
N VAL A 103 -15.04 2.99 -26.96
CA VAL A 103 -13.73 3.61 -27.14
C VAL A 103 -13.08 3.80 -25.77
N ALA A 104 -11.92 3.18 -25.56
CA ALA A 104 -11.18 3.32 -24.32
C ALA A 104 -10.59 4.74 -24.21
N PRO A 105 -10.57 5.33 -23.01
CA PRO A 105 -9.82 6.55 -22.74
C PRO A 105 -8.33 6.37 -23.06
N LEU A 106 -7.64 7.48 -23.33
CA LEU A 106 -6.19 7.48 -23.51
C LEU A 106 -5.51 7.05 -22.22
N ARG A 107 -4.40 6.32 -22.33
CA ARG A 107 -3.58 5.91 -21.20
C ARG A 107 -2.25 6.65 -21.26
N ASP A 108 -1.88 7.35 -20.18
CA ASP A 108 -0.53 7.89 -20.04
C ASP A 108 0.41 6.74 -19.65
N ASP A 109 1.15 6.27 -20.66
CA ASP A 109 2.09 5.16 -20.59
C ASP A 109 3.40 5.46 -19.86
N LYS A 110 3.54 6.66 -19.29
CA LYS A 110 4.65 6.97 -18.39
C LYS A 110 4.55 6.13 -17.12
N ILE A 111 5.69 5.62 -16.67
CA ILE A 111 5.83 4.96 -15.37
C ILE A 111 6.41 5.97 -14.40
N LEU A 112 5.76 6.18 -13.25
CA LEU A 112 6.23 7.10 -12.19
C LEU A 112 6.63 6.30 -10.94
N ALA A 113 7.79 6.62 -10.36
CA ALA A 113 8.29 5.94 -9.18
C ALA A 113 7.32 6.07 -7.98
N ALA A 114 6.85 7.29 -7.70
CA ALA A 114 5.88 7.56 -6.65
C ALA A 114 4.61 6.69 -6.78
N TRP A 115 3.96 6.71 -7.95
CA TRP A 115 2.69 6.00 -8.16
C TRP A 115 2.85 4.48 -8.23
N ASN A 116 4.01 3.99 -8.68
CA ASN A 116 4.33 2.57 -8.52
C ASN A 116 4.55 2.22 -7.04
N GLY A 117 5.16 3.09 -6.24
CA GLY A 117 5.24 2.91 -4.78
C GLY A 117 3.88 2.72 -4.12
N LEU A 118 2.91 3.58 -4.44
CA LEU A 118 1.52 3.44 -3.98
C LEU A 118 0.87 2.15 -4.46
N THR A 119 1.09 1.79 -5.74
CA THR A 119 0.53 0.55 -6.32
C THR A 119 1.11 -0.70 -5.67
N ILE A 120 2.42 -0.72 -5.43
CA ILE A 120 3.14 -1.80 -4.74
C ILE A 120 2.56 -1.98 -3.33
N SER A 121 2.43 -0.88 -2.56
CA SER A 121 1.80 -0.90 -1.22
C SER A 121 0.38 -1.50 -1.28
N GLY A 122 -0.48 -0.97 -2.16
CA GLY A 122 -1.86 -1.44 -2.30
C GLY A 122 -1.96 -2.92 -2.69
N LEU A 123 -1.13 -3.39 -3.62
CA LEU A 123 -1.09 -4.79 -4.04
C LEU A 123 -0.50 -5.72 -2.97
N ALA A 124 0.52 -5.28 -2.23
CA ALA A 124 1.09 -6.05 -1.12
C ALA A 124 0.07 -6.24 0.01
N VAL A 125 -0.59 -5.15 0.43
CA VAL A 125 -1.64 -5.17 1.45
C VAL A 125 -2.82 -6.05 0.98
N ALA A 126 -3.28 -5.86 -0.26
CA ALA A 126 -4.36 -6.67 -0.82
C ALA A 126 -3.98 -8.15 -0.92
N GLY A 127 -2.77 -8.46 -1.38
CA GLY A 127 -2.27 -9.82 -1.49
C GLY A 127 -2.25 -10.52 -0.13
N ARG A 128 -1.78 -9.84 0.92
CA ARG A 128 -1.77 -10.35 2.29
C ARG A 128 -3.18 -10.57 2.85
N ILE A 129 -4.05 -9.56 2.77
CA ILE A 129 -5.39 -9.61 3.39
C ILE A 129 -6.32 -10.58 2.65
N LEU A 130 -6.26 -10.59 1.31
CA LEU A 130 -7.14 -11.41 0.47
C LEU A 130 -6.60 -12.82 0.22
N ASP A 131 -5.39 -13.14 0.67
CA ASP A 131 -4.68 -14.39 0.39
C ASP A 131 -4.52 -14.66 -1.11
N GLU A 132 -4.02 -13.66 -1.84
CA GLU A 132 -3.93 -13.68 -3.30
C GLU A 132 -2.47 -13.52 -3.77
N PRO A 133 -1.74 -14.64 -3.97
CA PRO A 133 -0.32 -14.62 -4.33
C PRO A 133 -0.01 -13.82 -5.60
N ARG A 134 -0.95 -13.76 -6.55
CA ARG A 134 -0.79 -13.00 -7.80
C ARG A 134 -0.64 -11.49 -7.57
N TYR A 135 -1.22 -10.93 -6.51
CA TYR A 135 -1.05 -9.51 -6.18
C TYR A 135 0.33 -9.25 -5.58
N LEU A 136 0.81 -10.13 -4.70
CA LEU A 136 2.19 -10.04 -4.20
C LEU A 136 3.21 -10.19 -5.33
N ALA A 137 3.01 -11.16 -6.23
CA ALA A 137 3.91 -11.36 -7.36
C ALA A 137 3.97 -10.14 -8.29
N ALA A 138 2.84 -9.47 -8.53
CA ALA A 138 2.81 -8.25 -9.32
C ALA A 138 3.48 -7.07 -8.58
N ALA A 139 3.28 -6.93 -7.28
CA ALA A 139 3.96 -5.93 -6.46
C ALA A 139 5.48 -6.12 -6.46
N ALA A 140 5.95 -7.37 -6.32
CA ALA A 140 7.37 -7.73 -6.40
C ALA A 140 7.98 -7.40 -7.76
N GLN A 141 7.29 -7.75 -8.86
CA GLN A 141 7.77 -7.44 -10.22
C GLN A 141 7.84 -5.92 -10.48
N ALA A 142 6.86 -5.15 -10.00
CA ALA A 142 6.90 -3.69 -10.10
C ALA A 142 8.03 -3.08 -9.24
N ALA A 143 8.26 -3.61 -8.03
CA ALA A 143 9.36 -3.18 -7.18
C ALA A 143 10.72 -3.46 -7.84
N ASP A 144 10.90 -4.66 -8.40
CA ASP A 144 12.10 -5.04 -9.16
C ASP A 144 12.31 -4.11 -10.36
N PHE A 145 11.24 -3.81 -11.12
CA PHE A 145 11.32 -2.87 -12.24
C PHE A 145 11.80 -1.48 -11.78
N VAL A 146 11.17 -0.91 -10.75
CA VAL A 146 11.52 0.44 -10.29
C VAL A 146 12.96 0.48 -9.76
N LEU A 147 13.37 -0.51 -8.98
CA LEU A 147 14.74 -0.59 -8.43
C LEU A 147 15.80 -0.87 -9.51
N THR A 148 15.43 -1.48 -10.63
CA THR A 148 16.34 -1.79 -11.74
C THR A 148 16.45 -0.63 -12.72
N HIS A 149 15.33 -0.02 -13.10
CA HIS A 149 15.26 0.94 -14.20
C HIS A 149 15.24 2.39 -13.74
N LEU A 150 14.69 2.69 -12.56
CA LEU A 150 14.56 4.06 -12.07
C LEU A 150 15.59 4.42 -11.00
N ARG A 151 16.32 3.46 -10.44
CA ARG A 151 17.41 3.73 -9.48
C ARG A 151 18.75 3.84 -10.20
N ASN A 152 19.46 4.95 -9.99
CA ASN A 152 20.79 5.13 -10.53
C ASN A 152 21.88 4.44 -9.69
N ALA A 153 23.13 4.49 -10.15
CA ALA A 153 24.28 3.87 -9.47
C ALA A 153 24.57 4.48 -8.08
N ASP A 154 24.14 5.72 -7.82
CA ASP A 154 24.27 6.40 -6.53
C ASP A 154 23.12 6.04 -5.55
N GLY A 155 22.20 5.17 -5.98
CA GLY A 155 21.02 4.76 -5.22
C GLY A 155 19.87 5.77 -5.25
N GLU A 156 19.98 6.85 -6.01
CA GLU A 156 18.95 7.89 -6.14
C GLU A 156 17.93 7.50 -7.21
N LEU A 157 16.64 7.75 -6.95
CA LEU A 157 15.58 7.52 -7.94
C LEU A 157 15.55 8.60 -9.02
N GLN A 158 15.11 8.20 -10.21
CA GLN A 158 14.55 9.05 -11.25
C GLN A 158 13.03 9.03 -11.11
N ARG A 159 12.38 10.15 -11.43
CA ARG A 159 10.93 10.32 -11.27
C ARG A 159 10.14 9.43 -12.22
N SER A 160 10.60 9.34 -13.47
CA SER A 160 9.80 8.78 -14.55
C SER A 160 10.60 7.85 -15.45
N PHE A 161 9.90 6.90 -16.05
CA PHE A 161 10.42 6.04 -17.10
C PHE A 161 9.45 6.03 -18.27
N LYS A 162 9.97 6.24 -19.48
CA LYS A 162 9.22 6.17 -20.73
C LYS A 162 10.17 5.86 -21.89
N ASP A 163 9.70 5.08 -22.86
CA ASP A 163 10.45 4.73 -24.08
C ASP A 163 11.85 4.16 -23.79
N GLY A 164 11.95 3.29 -22.77
CA GLY A 164 13.20 2.65 -22.37
C GLY A 164 14.16 3.52 -21.57
N GLN A 165 13.75 4.73 -21.17
CA GLN A 165 14.63 5.70 -20.52
C GLN A 165 14.05 6.24 -19.22
N ALA A 166 14.86 6.19 -18.16
CA ALA A 166 14.59 6.91 -16.93
C ALA A 166 14.98 8.39 -17.08
N ARG A 167 14.13 9.29 -16.60
CA ARG A 167 14.29 10.74 -16.72
C ARG A 167 13.80 11.47 -15.48
N HIS A 168 14.41 12.63 -15.28
CA HIS A 168 14.14 13.62 -14.24
C HIS A 168 14.53 13.16 -12.84
N ALA A 169 15.19 14.04 -12.09
CA ALA A 169 15.47 13.79 -10.69
C ALA A 169 14.17 13.54 -9.92
N ALA A 170 14.17 12.52 -9.06
CA ALA A 170 13.03 12.18 -8.21
C ALA A 170 12.79 13.25 -7.14
N PHE A 171 11.52 13.41 -6.78
CA PHE A 171 11.08 14.23 -5.66
C PHE A 171 10.97 13.37 -4.40
N LEU A 172 10.62 14.01 -3.27
CA LEU A 172 10.42 13.32 -2.00
C LEU A 172 9.40 12.18 -2.13
N ASP A 173 8.29 12.43 -2.82
CA ASP A 173 7.18 11.47 -3.00
C ASP A 173 7.66 10.15 -3.63
N ASP A 174 8.55 10.22 -4.62
CA ASP A 174 9.09 9.04 -5.30
C ASP A 174 9.85 8.11 -4.34
N HIS A 175 10.64 8.69 -3.43
CA HIS A 175 11.37 7.93 -2.41
C HIS A 175 10.44 7.48 -1.29
N ALA A 176 9.60 8.37 -0.78
CA ALA A 176 8.73 8.09 0.35
C ALA A 176 7.71 6.98 0.01
N PHE A 177 7.06 7.06 -1.15
CA PHE A 177 6.02 6.09 -1.52
C PHE A 177 6.62 4.74 -1.88
N LEU A 178 7.77 4.71 -2.57
CA LEU A 178 8.45 3.44 -2.85
C LEU A 178 8.98 2.80 -1.56
N THR A 179 9.55 3.56 -0.63
CA THR A 179 9.93 3.03 0.70
C THR A 179 8.72 2.42 1.40
N ALA A 180 7.58 3.11 1.44
CA ALA A 180 6.36 2.60 2.06
C ALA A 180 5.90 1.28 1.41
N GLY A 181 5.86 1.24 0.07
CA GLY A 181 5.52 0.06 -0.70
C GLY A 181 6.47 -1.13 -0.44
N LEU A 182 7.77 -0.87 -0.30
CA LEU A 182 8.75 -1.92 0.02
C LEU A 182 8.61 -2.46 1.44
N ILE A 183 8.27 -1.61 2.43
CA ILE A 183 7.97 -2.09 3.79
C ILE A 183 6.70 -2.94 3.78
N ASP A 184 5.65 -2.52 3.07
CA ASP A 184 4.41 -3.30 2.97
C ASP A 184 4.62 -4.62 2.21
N LEU A 185 5.44 -4.61 1.16
CA LEU A 185 5.82 -5.80 0.41
C LEU A 185 6.64 -6.77 1.27
N TYR A 186 7.52 -6.26 2.13
CA TYR A 186 8.20 -7.08 3.13
C TYR A 186 7.19 -7.70 4.11
N GLU A 187 6.29 -6.93 4.71
CA GLU A 187 5.31 -7.49 5.67
C GLU A 187 4.30 -8.45 5.03
N ALA A 188 4.14 -8.41 3.70
CA ALA A 188 3.28 -9.31 2.95
C ALA A 188 3.98 -10.60 2.52
N SER A 189 5.25 -10.51 2.07
CA SER A 189 6.01 -11.63 1.50
C SER A 189 7.02 -12.27 2.45
N PHE A 190 7.42 -11.53 3.49
CA PHE A 190 8.52 -11.83 4.40
C PHE A 190 9.89 -12.03 3.73
N ASP A 191 10.06 -11.64 2.46
CA ASP A 191 11.36 -11.62 1.80
C ASP A 191 12.21 -10.46 2.37
N PRO A 192 13.29 -10.75 3.11
CA PRO A 192 14.10 -9.75 3.80
C PRO A 192 14.74 -8.73 2.84
N ARG A 193 14.86 -9.05 1.55
CA ARG A 193 15.35 -8.13 0.52
C ARG A 193 14.56 -6.82 0.50
N TRP A 194 13.23 -6.89 0.61
CA TRP A 194 12.39 -5.70 0.50
C TRP A 194 12.57 -4.73 1.65
N LEU A 195 12.75 -5.24 2.87
CA LEU A 195 13.06 -4.38 4.02
C LEU A 195 14.46 -3.75 3.90
N ALA A 196 15.44 -4.50 3.39
CA ALA A 196 16.78 -3.96 3.14
C ALA A 196 16.75 -2.84 2.08
N GLU A 197 16.00 -3.03 0.99
CA GLU A 197 15.82 -2.02 -0.05
C GLU A 197 15.02 -0.81 0.47
N ALA A 198 13.99 -1.02 1.29
CA ALA A 198 13.26 0.06 1.94
C ALA A 198 14.17 0.93 2.83
N LEU A 199 15.04 0.29 3.61
CA LEU A 199 16.00 0.98 4.48
C LEU A 199 17.01 1.80 3.67
N SER A 200 17.62 1.19 2.65
CA SER A 200 18.56 1.85 1.72
C SER A 200 17.94 3.07 1.05
N LEU A 201 16.68 2.94 0.60
CA LEU A 201 15.97 4.03 -0.04
C LEU A 201 15.56 5.13 0.94
N ALA A 202 15.16 4.78 2.16
CA ALA A 202 14.86 5.75 3.21
C ALA A 202 16.09 6.57 3.61
N GLU A 203 17.27 5.93 3.70
CA GLU A 203 18.54 6.61 3.98
C GLU A 203 18.95 7.54 2.83
N THR A 204 18.69 7.14 1.59
CA THR A 204 18.87 8.01 0.42
C THR A 204 17.89 9.18 0.43
N GLY A 205 16.62 8.95 0.79
CA GLY A 205 15.63 10.00 0.97
C GLY A 205 16.04 10.99 2.05
N GLU A 206 16.53 10.51 3.19
CA GLU A 206 17.06 11.38 4.26
C GLU A 206 18.22 12.24 3.75
N ARG A 207 19.22 11.64 3.09
CA ARG A 207 20.38 12.35 2.54
C ARG A 207 20.00 13.45 1.54
N LEU A 208 18.98 13.23 0.72
CA LEU A 208 18.61 14.13 -0.37
C LEU A 208 17.61 15.23 0.05
N PHE A 209 16.70 14.92 0.97
CA PHE A 209 15.53 15.75 1.23
C PHE A 209 15.41 16.24 2.67
N ALA A 210 16.05 15.60 3.65
CA ALA A 210 15.88 16.00 5.04
C ALA A 210 16.44 17.41 5.29
N ASP A 211 15.70 18.19 6.07
CA ASP A 211 16.16 19.46 6.60
C ASP A 211 16.75 19.25 8.01
N PRO A 212 17.98 19.71 8.29
CA PRO A 212 18.49 19.77 9.66
C PRO A 212 17.57 20.48 10.65
N ALA A 213 16.75 21.44 10.20
CA ALA A 213 15.73 22.10 11.03
C ALA A 213 14.45 21.28 11.24
N GLY A 214 14.33 20.09 10.63
CA GLY A 214 13.21 19.16 10.74
C GLY A 214 12.32 19.12 9.50
N GLY A 215 11.76 17.94 9.19
CA GLY A 215 10.95 17.71 8.00
C GLY A 215 11.79 17.44 6.75
N TRP A 216 11.12 17.37 5.61
CA TRP A 216 11.75 17.09 4.31
C TRP A 216 11.31 18.11 3.27
N TYR A 217 12.24 18.52 2.43
CA TYR A 217 11.97 19.32 1.25
C TYR A 217 11.39 18.46 0.13
N MET A 218 10.52 19.04 -0.70
CA MET A 218 9.94 18.35 -1.86
C MET A 218 11.00 18.04 -2.94
N SER A 219 11.84 19.02 -3.27
CA SER A 219 12.91 18.89 -4.26
C SER A 219 14.21 18.42 -3.59
N SER A 220 14.99 17.60 -4.29
CA SER A 220 16.29 17.14 -3.80
C SER A 220 17.39 18.18 -3.98
N THR A 221 18.54 17.97 -3.35
CA THR A 221 19.77 18.75 -3.59
C THR A 221 20.34 18.63 -5.02
N ARG A 222 19.79 17.73 -5.85
CA ARG A 222 20.14 17.55 -7.27
C ARG A 222 19.29 18.37 -8.22
N HIS A 223 18.19 18.93 -7.73
CA HIS A 223 17.38 19.85 -8.53
C HIS A 223 18.13 21.15 -8.76
N GLU A 224 17.66 21.93 -9.73
CA GLU A 224 18.13 23.31 -9.90
C GLU A 224 17.99 24.09 -8.59
N THR A 225 18.87 25.07 -8.39
CA THR A 225 18.83 25.90 -7.20
C THR A 225 17.58 26.78 -7.22
N LEU A 226 16.58 26.40 -6.45
CA LEU A 226 15.34 27.15 -6.29
C LEU A 226 15.53 28.34 -5.34
N ILE A 227 14.72 29.39 -5.51
CA ILE A 227 14.66 30.55 -4.60
C ILE A 227 14.29 30.09 -3.17
N ALA A 228 13.37 29.14 -3.07
CA ALA A 228 12.99 28.48 -1.83
C ALA A 228 12.64 27.01 -2.12
N ARG A 229 13.02 26.12 -1.21
CA ARG A 229 12.58 24.71 -1.22
C ARG A 229 11.40 24.59 -0.27
N GLU A 230 10.29 24.08 -0.78
CA GLU A 230 9.08 23.87 0.00
C GLU A 230 9.15 22.54 0.77
N LYS A 231 8.55 22.51 1.97
CA LYS A 231 8.25 21.28 2.70
C LYS A 231 6.76 20.97 2.53
N PRO A 232 6.38 19.90 1.84
CA PRO A 232 4.97 19.57 1.60
C PRO A 232 4.19 19.50 2.92
N ALA A 233 3.06 20.21 2.99
CA ALA A 233 2.19 20.28 4.17
C ALA A 233 0.70 20.13 3.79
N TYR A 234 0.43 19.43 2.69
CA TYR A 234 -0.92 19.20 2.17
C TYR A 234 -1.04 17.80 1.55
N ASP A 235 -1.90 16.97 2.12
CA ASP A 235 -2.33 15.68 1.58
C ASP A 235 -3.59 15.93 0.74
N GLY A 236 -3.52 15.59 -0.55
CA GLY A 236 -4.58 15.81 -1.54
C GLY A 236 -5.27 14.52 -1.95
N ALA A 237 -5.41 14.31 -3.26
CA ALA A 237 -5.86 13.02 -3.80
C ALA A 237 -4.85 11.89 -3.51
N GLU A 238 -3.57 12.25 -3.38
CA GLU A 238 -2.49 11.43 -2.86
C GLU A 238 -1.94 12.08 -1.56
N PRO A 239 -1.40 11.28 -0.62
CA PRO A 239 -0.70 11.84 0.53
C PRO A 239 0.53 12.62 0.07
N SER A 240 1.05 13.51 0.91
CA SER A 240 2.34 14.16 0.64
C SER A 240 3.51 13.24 0.97
N GLY A 241 4.64 13.40 0.27
CA GLY A 241 5.87 12.68 0.60
C GLY A 241 6.35 12.92 2.04
N THR A 242 6.06 14.09 2.62
CA THR A 242 6.33 14.38 4.04
C THR A 242 5.55 13.43 4.94
N SER A 243 4.24 13.33 4.75
CA SER A 243 3.37 12.50 5.59
C SER A 243 3.79 11.02 5.52
N VAL A 244 4.09 10.52 4.32
CA VAL A 244 4.54 9.14 4.14
C VAL A 244 5.95 8.92 4.71
N ALA A 245 6.87 9.88 4.57
CA ALA A 245 8.21 9.79 5.14
C ALA A 245 8.19 9.74 6.69
N LEU A 246 7.26 10.45 7.33
CA LEU A 246 7.04 10.37 8.77
C LEU A 246 6.69 8.93 9.20
N MET A 247 5.70 8.33 8.55
CA MET A 247 5.29 6.95 8.85
C MET A 247 6.41 5.94 8.56
N ASN A 248 7.11 6.09 7.43
CA ASN A 248 8.24 5.23 7.09
C ASN A 248 9.34 5.26 8.17
N ALA A 249 9.72 6.45 8.62
CA ALA A 249 10.71 6.60 9.67
C ALA A 249 10.25 5.92 10.97
N LEU A 250 9.00 6.11 11.38
CA LEU A 250 8.48 5.44 12.58
C LEU A 250 8.49 3.91 12.46
N ARG A 251 8.02 3.36 11.34
CA ARG A 251 8.05 1.90 11.08
C ARG A 251 9.46 1.34 11.04
N LEU A 252 10.38 2.02 10.35
CA LEU A 252 11.80 1.62 10.30
C LEU A 252 12.47 1.70 11.67
N GLY A 253 12.08 2.66 12.52
CA GLY A 253 12.50 2.73 13.91
C GLY A 253 12.09 1.49 14.71
N VAL A 254 10.85 0.99 14.53
CA VAL A 254 10.38 -0.24 15.18
C VAL A 254 11.14 -1.47 14.65
N PHE A 255 11.31 -1.60 13.33
CA PHE A 255 12.07 -2.71 12.77
C PHE A 255 13.51 -2.71 13.29
N THR A 256 14.23 -1.60 13.11
CA THR A 256 15.67 -1.54 13.38
C THR A 256 16.03 -1.42 14.85
N GLY A 257 15.14 -0.86 15.67
CA GLY A 257 15.47 -0.41 17.02
C GLY A 257 16.42 0.80 17.04
N ASP A 258 16.69 1.43 15.88
CA ASP A 258 17.54 2.61 15.78
C ASP A 258 16.71 3.87 16.04
N ASP A 259 16.95 4.48 17.21
CA ASP A 259 16.20 5.65 17.68
C ASP A 259 16.37 6.88 16.76
N ARG A 260 17.38 6.91 15.87
CA ARG A 260 17.54 8.00 14.90
C ARG A 260 16.29 8.20 14.05
N TRP A 261 15.62 7.11 13.68
CA TRP A 261 14.45 7.15 12.82
C TRP A 261 13.25 7.76 13.54
N ARG A 262 13.04 7.37 14.81
CA ARG A 262 12.03 7.97 15.66
C ARG A 262 12.29 9.46 15.86
N GLN A 263 13.53 9.83 16.16
CA GLN A 263 13.91 11.25 16.32
C GLN A 263 13.72 12.06 15.04
N LEU A 264 13.99 11.47 13.87
CA LEU A 264 13.75 12.09 12.57
C LEU A 264 12.26 12.38 12.36
N ALA A 265 11.39 11.41 12.64
CA ALA A 265 9.93 11.58 12.59
C ALA A 265 9.44 12.65 13.59
N GLU A 266 9.93 12.64 14.84
CA GLU A 266 9.58 13.64 15.84
C GLU A 266 9.96 15.07 15.40
N ARG A 267 11.15 15.26 14.83
CA ARG A 267 11.57 16.55 14.27
C ARG A 267 10.69 16.96 13.09
N GLY A 268 10.32 16.01 12.23
CA GLY A 268 9.38 16.24 11.13
C GLY A 268 8.01 16.72 11.62
N LEU A 269 7.39 15.99 12.55
CA LEU A 269 6.10 16.39 13.13
C LEU A 269 6.16 17.76 13.81
N ARG A 270 7.27 18.08 14.50
CA ARG A 270 7.47 19.42 15.09
C ARG A 270 7.55 20.52 14.03
N ALA A 271 8.22 20.27 12.90
CA ALA A 271 8.32 21.23 11.81
C ALA A 271 6.95 21.54 11.18
N HIS A 272 5.99 20.61 11.25
CA HIS A 272 4.62 20.77 10.75
C HIS A 272 3.59 21.01 11.87
N ALA A 273 4.03 21.28 13.09
CA ALA A 273 3.14 21.33 14.26
C ALA A 273 2.11 22.45 14.21
N GLU A 274 2.39 23.56 13.52
CA GLU A 274 1.43 24.66 13.31
C GLU A 274 0.30 24.20 12.38
N THR A 275 0.64 23.66 11.20
CA THR A 275 -0.34 23.10 10.26
C THR A 275 -1.19 22.00 10.90
N LEU A 276 -0.57 21.07 11.64
CA LEU A 276 -1.31 20.00 12.31
C LEU A 276 -2.27 20.51 13.40
N ARG A 277 -1.95 21.63 14.06
CA ARG A 277 -2.81 22.25 15.08
C ARG A 277 -3.94 23.06 14.47
N GLU A 278 -3.66 23.85 13.43
CA GLU A 278 -4.63 24.79 12.86
C GLU A 278 -5.46 24.18 11.73
N ARG A 279 -4.89 23.25 10.97
CA ARG A 279 -5.47 22.65 9.76
C ARG A 279 -5.19 21.14 9.69
N PRO A 280 -5.60 20.33 10.69
CA PRO A 280 -5.29 18.90 10.75
C PRO A 280 -5.74 18.11 9.50
N ILE A 281 -6.90 18.48 8.91
CA ILE A 281 -7.42 17.83 7.68
C ILE A 281 -6.49 18.04 6.48
N ALA A 282 -5.62 19.04 6.50
CA ALA A 282 -4.64 19.22 5.43
C ALA A 282 -3.53 18.16 5.45
N MET A 283 -3.33 17.42 6.54
CA MET A 283 -2.25 16.42 6.64
C MET A 283 -2.72 15.13 7.32
N THR A 284 -3.77 14.51 6.77
CA THR A 284 -4.40 13.32 7.36
C THR A 284 -3.47 12.12 7.49
N GLU A 285 -2.53 11.93 6.56
CA GLU A 285 -1.56 10.83 6.64
C GLU A 285 -0.52 11.11 7.73
N ALA A 286 -0.12 12.38 7.93
CA ALA A 286 0.75 12.75 9.05
C ALA A 286 0.05 12.59 10.41
N LEU A 287 -1.29 12.72 10.48
CA LEU A 287 -2.05 12.40 11.69
C LEU A 287 -1.97 10.91 12.04
N LEU A 288 -1.96 10.01 11.05
CA LEU A 288 -1.72 8.58 11.30
C LEU A 288 -0.31 8.33 11.83
N ALA A 289 0.69 9.05 11.31
CA ALA A 289 2.05 8.99 11.85
C ALA A 289 2.12 9.53 13.30
N LEU A 290 1.39 10.60 13.60
CA LEU A 290 1.30 11.12 14.97
C LEU A 290 0.62 10.13 15.92
N ASP A 291 -0.45 9.48 15.48
CA ASP A 291 -1.14 8.41 16.22
C ASP A 291 -0.20 7.24 16.50
N PHE A 292 0.51 6.75 15.47
CA PHE A 292 1.52 5.69 15.61
C PHE A 292 2.64 6.06 16.60
N LEU A 293 3.09 7.32 16.59
CA LEU A 293 4.11 7.81 17.53
C LEU A 293 3.58 7.92 18.97
N ALA A 294 2.32 8.30 19.14
CA ALA A 294 1.67 8.40 20.44
C ALA A 294 1.33 7.04 21.04
N ASP A 295 1.17 6.02 20.20
CA ASP A 295 0.89 4.65 20.56
C ASP A 295 2.16 3.87 20.99
N THR A 296 2.00 2.59 21.31
CA THR A 296 3.08 1.62 21.51
C THR A 296 2.97 0.50 20.47
N PRO A 297 3.65 0.66 19.31
CA PRO A 297 3.56 -0.29 18.22
C PRO A 297 3.88 -1.73 18.64
N LEU A 298 3.11 -2.68 18.11
CA LEU A 298 3.36 -4.10 18.31
C LEU A 298 4.56 -4.57 17.49
N GLU A 299 5.49 -5.24 18.15
CA GLU A 299 6.61 -5.97 17.55
C GLU A 299 6.20 -7.45 17.47
N ILE A 300 5.84 -7.94 16.28
CA ILE A 300 5.29 -9.30 16.12
C ILE A 300 6.25 -10.17 15.32
N ALA A 301 6.69 -11.29 15.92
CA ALA A 301 7.53 -12.28 15.25
C ALA A 301 6.80 -13.63 15.14
N VAL A 302 6.75 -14.23 13.96
CA VAL A 302 6.29 -15.61 13.75
C VAL A 302 7.45 -16.46 13.21
N VAL A 303 7.95 -17.38 14.03
CA VAL A 303 9.13 -18.19 13.71
C VAL A 303 8.72 -19.65 13.60
N TRP A 304 9.18 -20.35 12.56
CA TRP A 304 8.98 -21.80 12.39
C TRP A 304 10.29 -22.54 12.13
N PRO A 305 10.35 -23.86 12.44
CA PRO A 305 11.52 -24.67 12.07
C PRO A 305 11.80 -24.62 10.56
N ASP A 306 13.07 -24.72 10.17
CA ASP A 306 13.42 -24.81 8.75
C ASP A 306 12.66 -25.96 8.05
N GLY A 307 12.06 -25.66 6.89
CA GLY A 307 11.25 -26.62 6.13
C GLY A 307 9.82 -26.85 6.64
N ALA A 308 9.36 -26.13 7.66
CA ALA A 308 8.02 -26.28 8.25
C ALA A 308 7.08 -25.10 7.97
N GLU A 309 7.16 -24.49 6.78
CA GLU A 309 6.38 -23.30 6.40
C GLU A 309 4.86 -23.53 6.46
N ASP A 310 4.38 -24.65 5.91
CA ASP A 310 2.96 -25.00 5.93
C ASP A 310 2.38 -25.07 7.34
N ALA A 311 3.19 -25.48 8.33
CA ALA A 311 2.75 -25.56 9.72
C ALA A 311 2.50 -24.16 10.33
N ALA A 312 3.11 -23.10 9.79
CA ALA A 312 2.94 -21.73 10.26
C ALA A 312 1.65 -21.07 9.73
N ALA A 313 1.01 -21.65 8.71
CA ALA A 313 -0.17 -21.09 8.06
C ALA A 313 -1.30 -20.65 9.01
N PRO A 314 -1.62 -21.38 10.11
CA PRO A 314 -2.62 -20.92 11.08
C PRO A 314 -2.24 -19.61 11.78
N LEU A 315 -0.98 -19.43 12.17
CA LEU A 315 -0.50 -18.20 12.82
C LEU A 315 -0.47 -17.03 11.82
N LEU A 316 -0.01 -17.28 10.59
CA LEU A 316 -0.02 -16.28 9.53
C LEU A 316 -1.45 -15.86 9.14
N SER A 317 -2.43 -16.78 9.20
CA SER A 317 -3.85 -16.47 8.99
C SER A 317 -4.39 -15.48 10.02
N VAL A 318 -3.99 -15.60 11.28
CA VAL A 318 -4.36 -14.63 12.34
C VAL A 318 -3.85 -13.23 11.98
N LEU A 319 -2.59 -13.10 11.54
CA LEU A 319 -2.02 -11.82 11.13
C LEU A 319 -2.74 -11.19 9.94
N ARG A 320 -3.14 -12.01 8.95
CA ARG A 320 -3.85 -11.54 7.76
C ARG A 320 -5.22 -10.95 8.09
N ARG A 321 -5.91 -11.53 9.07
CA ARG A 321 -7.29 -11.17 9.44
C ARG A 321 -7.38 -10.14 10.57
N SER A 322 -6.26 -9.82 11.22
CA SER A 322 -6.20 -8.86 12.31
C SER A 322 -5.95 -7.44 11.79
N TYR A 323 -6.80 -6.50 12.18
CA TYR A 323 -6.54 -5.07 11.97
C TYR A 323 -5.65 -4.55 13.09
N LEU A 324 -4.43 -4.15 12.74
CA LEU A 324 -3.38 -3.74 13.64
C LEU A 324 -2.74 -2.47 13.06
N PRO A 325 -3.19 -1.26 13.47
CA PRO A 325 -2.75 0.00 12.86
C PRO A 325 -1.30 0.36 13.25
N SER A 326 -0.88 0.06 14.48
CA SER A 326 0.48 0.33 14.98
C SER A 326 1.26 -0.97 15.16
N ARG A 327 2.04 -1.38 14.15
CA ARG A 327 2.79 -2.64 14.20
C ARG A 327 4.04 -2.67 13.31
N ALA A 328 4.88 -3.65 13.59
CA ALA A 328 5.88 -4.22 12.70
C ALA A 328 5.81 -5.75 12.78
N ILE A 329 5.73 -6.44 11.63
CA ILE A 329 5.67 -7.90 11.56
C ILE A 329 6.93 -8.42 10.88
N ALA A 330 7.54 -9.43 11.51
CA ALA A 330 8.53 -10.28 10.88
C ALA A 330 8.09 -11.74 10.98
N ALA A 331 8.30 -12.51 9.92
CA ALA A 331 8.01 -13.93 9.94
C ALA A 331 8.99 -14.69 9.05
N GLY A 332 9.27 -15.94 9.37
CA GLY A 332 10.16 -16.76 8.56
C GLY A 332 10.68 -18.00 9.30
N PRO A 333 11.41 -18.86 8.58
CA PRO A 333 12.10 -19.98 9.21
C PRO A 333 13.22 -19.48 10.14
N GLU A 334 13.64 -20.31 11.10
CA GLU A 334 14.69 -19.97 12.08
C GLU A 334 15.97 -19.41 11.45
N SER A 335 16.45 -20.02 10.37
CA SER A 335 17.63 -19.54 9.63
C SER A 335 17.47 -18.14 9.04
N ALA A 336 16.28 -17.82 8.52
CA ALA A 336 15.97 -16.50 8.00
C ALA A 336 15.83 -15.48 9.13
N MET A 337 15.21 -15.86 10.26
CA MET A 337 15.07 -14.99 11.43
C MET A 337 16.41 -14.65 12.09
N GLU A 338 17.36 -15.60 12.11
CA GLU A 338 18.73 -15.34 12.57
C GLU A 338 19.41 -14.27 11.71
N THR A 339 19.31 -14.39 10.39
CA THR A 339 19.88 -13.42 9.45
C THR A 339 19.19 -12.06 9.57
N LEU A 340 17.85 -12.06 9.59
CA LEU A 340 17.03 -10.87 9.73
C LEU A 340 17.29 -10.16 11.05
N GLY A 341 17.61 -10.90 12.13
CA GLY A 341 17.96 -10.35 13.43
C GLY A 341 19.13 -9.36 13.43
N ARG A 342 19.95 -9.32 12.37
CA ARG A 342 20.97 -8.28 12.19
C ARG A 342 20.35 -6.90 12.00
N THR A 343 19.26 -6.83 11.25
CA THR A 343 18.55 -5.61 10.90
C THR A 343 17.31 -5.41 11.76
N VAL A 344 16.51 -6.45 12.00
CA VAL A 344 15.28 -6.38 12.79
C VAL A 344 15.56 -6.73 14.24
N SER A 345 15.42 -5.76 15.14
CA SER A 345 15.84 -5.90 16.54
C SER A 345 14.99 -6.89 17.32
N PHE A 346 13.66 -6.86 17.14
CA PHE A 346 12.72 -7.63 17.97
C PHE A 346 12.68 -9.15 17.65
N VAL A 347 13.28 -9.59 16.54
CA VAL A 347 13.39 -11.02 16.22
C VAL A 347 14.64 -11.69 16.79
N ARG A 348 15.57 -10.92 17.37
CA ARG A 348 16.82 -11.46 17.94
C ARG A 348 16.52 -12.48 19.04
N GLY A 349 17.06 -13.69 18.88
CA GLY A 349 16.91 -14.78 19.84
C GLY A 349 15.49 -15.39 19.89
N LYS A 350 14.61 -15.08 18.94
CA LYS A 350 13.30 -15.73 18.82
C LYS A 350 13.46 -17.02 18.02
N VAL A 351 13.00 -18.12 18.59
CA VAL A 351 13.11 -19.47 18.02
C VAL A 351 11.76 -20.18 18.06
N SER A 352 11.63 -21.28 17.34
CA SER A 352 10.49 -22.17 17.46
C SER A 352 10.49 -22.85 18.84
N GLN A 353 9.32 -23.04 19.44
CA GLN A 353 9.15 -23.68 20.75
C GLN A 353 8.69 -25.11 20.56
N ALA A 354 9.42 -26.06 21.16
CA ALA A 354 9.13 -27.50 21.04
C ALA A 354 8.96 -27.97 19.59
N GLY A 355 9.76 -27.42 18.66
CA GLY A 355 9.70 -27.75 17.23
C GLY A 355 8.43 -27.30 16.52
N ARG A 356 7.70 -26.31 17.07
CA ARG A 356 6.45 -25.79 16.49
C ARG A 356 6.58 -24.32 16.10
N PRO A 357 5.87 -23.89 15.03
CA PRO A 357 5.68 -22.48 14.74
C PRO A 357 5.22 -21.72 15.97
N THR A 358 5.88 -20.60 16.24
CA THR A 358 5.72 -19.84 17.46
C THR A 358 5.56 -18.37 17.14
N ALA A 359 4.51 -17.76 17.68
CA ALA A 359 4.30 -16.33 17.65
C ALA A 359 4.81 -15.68 18.93
N TYR A 360 5.44 -14.51 18.77
CA TYR A 360 5.87 -13.61 19.83
C TYR A 360 5.20 -12.26 19.59
N VAL A 361 4.51 -11.76 20.62
CA VAL A 361 3.95 -10.40 20.62
C VAL A 361 4.73 -9.59 21.66
N CYS A 362 5.42 -8.55 21.21
CA CYS A 362 6.27 -7.73 22.04
C CYS A 362 5.90 -6.24 21.91
N ARG A 363 6.29 -5.47 22.93
CA ARG A 363 6.26 -4.01 22.96
C ARG A 363 7.49 -3.49 23.65
N ARG A 364 8.24 -2.60 22.99
CA ARG A 364 9.45 -1.98 23.55
C ARG A 364 10.42 -3.05 24.08
N GLY A 365 10.57 -4.14 23.32
CA GLY A 365 11.42 -5.27 23.67
C GLY A 365 10.91 -6.20 24.79
N ARG A 366 9.72 -5.95 25.37
CA ARG A 366 9.09 -6.85 26.34
C ARG A 366 8.03 -7.70 25.64
N CYS A 367 8.13 -9.02 25.74
CA CYS A 367 7.20 -9.95 25.10
C CYS A 367 6.24 -10.58 26.08
N ASP A 368 5.04 -10.88 25.59
CA ASP A 368 4.17 -11.87 26.19
C ASP A 368 4.78 -13.28 26.13
N LEU A 369 4.15 -14.23 26.82
CA LEU A 369 4.53 -15.64 26.69
C LEU A 369 4.37 -16.09 25.23
N PRO A 370 5.38 -16.77 24.64
CA PRO A 370 5.27 -17.28 23.29
C PRO A 370 4.13 -18.29 23.15
N VAL A 371 3.44 -18.25 22.03
CA VAL A 371 2.29 -19.13 21.74
C VAL A 371 2.49 -19.89 20.44
N THR A 372 2.05 -21.14 20.43
CA THR A 372 2.11 -22.03 19.26
C THR A 372 0.72 -22.39 18.71
N ASP A 373 -0.32 -21.81 19.31
CA ASP A 373 -1.72 -22.01 18.96
C ASP A 373 -2.33 -20.70 18.43
N ALA A 374 -3.13 -20.81 17.37
CA ALA A 374 -3.69 -19.66 16.67
C ALA A 374 -4.73 -18.90 17.51
N ALA A 375 -5.56 -19.60 18.30
CA ALA A 375 -6.56 -18.93 19.15
C ALA A 375 -5.90 -18.18 20.30
N ALA A 376 -4.84 -18.75 20.90
CA ALA A 376 -4.04 -18.06 21.90
C ALA A 376 -3.35 -16.82 21.32
N PHE A 377 -2.82 -16.92 20.10
CA PHE A 377 -2.22 -15.78 19.39
C PHE A 377 -3.23 -14.68 19.09
N GLU A 378 -4.41 -15.03 18.57
CA GLU A 378 -5.49 -14.07 18.33
C GLU A 378 -5.93 -13.37 19.63
N ALA A 379 -6.01 -14.11 20.75
CA ALA A 379 -6.31 -13.54 22.06
C ALA A 379 -5.21 -12.61 22.60
N GLN A 380 -3.94 -12.85 22.25
CA GLN A 380 -2.87 -11.88 22.51
C GLN A 380 -3.10 -10.61 21.70
N LEU A 381 -3.31 -10.68 20.38
CA LEU A 381 -3.49 -9.49 19.55
C LEU A 381 -4.72 -8.63 19.92
N ARG A 382 -5.84 -9.26 20.32
CA ARG A 382 -7.07 -8.55 20.70
C ARG A 382 -6.99 -7.80 22.02
N ARG A 383 -6.22 -8.32 22.99
CA ARG A 383 -6.02 -7.63 24.28
C ARG A 383 -5.33 -6.28 24.13
N GLU A 384 -4.75 -6.06 22.97
CA GLU A 384 -3.78 -5.01 22.71
C GLU A 384 -4.30 -3.98 21.70
N THR A 385 -5.56 -4.15 21.27
CA THR A 385 -6.30 -3.26 20.38
C THR A 385 -7.49 -2.59 21.08
N CYS A 386 -7.64 -2.78 22.41
CA CYS A 386 -8.57 -2.05 23.30
C CYS A 386 -7.76 -1.16 24.23
#